data_AF-A0A521UUA2-F1
#
_entry.id   AF-A0A521UUA2-F1
#
_cell.length_a   1.000
_cell.length_b   1.000
_cell.length_c   1.000
_cell.angle_alpha   90.00
_cell.angle_beta   90.00
_cell.angle_gamma   90.00
#
_symmetry.space_group_name_H-M   'P 1'
#
loop_
_entity.id
_entity.type
_entity.pdbx_description
1 polymer ?
#
loop_
_entity_poly.entity_id
_entity_poly.type
_entity_poly.pdbx_seq_one_letter_code
_entity_poly.pdbx_strand_id
1 'polypeptide(L)'
;MASKKYLELQELSDEDLVTEMQGLETEFQKMRFDHAIKGLDNPLELREMRRDIARLKTVLRQREVTQFTPQQIANRSKIRARRRLE
;
A
#
# COMPACT_ATOMS: atom_id res chain seq x y z
N MET A 1 -10.34 15.96 -2.67
CA MET A 1 -11.31 15.20 -1.85
C MET A 1 -10.81 13.77 -1.78
N ALA A 2 -10.74 13.16 -0.59
CA ALA A 2 -10.44 11.73 -0.49
C ALA A 2 -11.47 10.95 -1.33
N SER A 3 -11.04 9.98 -2.15
CA SER A 3 -12.03 9.17 -2.87
C SER A 3 -12.82 8.36 -1.85
N LYS A 4 -14.09 8.08 -2.14
CA LYS A 4 -14.99 7.31 -1.28
C LYS A 4 -14.35 6.00 -0.80
N LYS A 5 -13.63 5.33 -1.71
CA LYS A 5 -12.84 4.13 -1.45
C LYS A 5 -11.79 4.30 -0.34
N TYR A 6 -11.13 5.45 -0.23
CA TYR A 6 -10.14 5.68 0.84
C TYR A 6 -10.78 5.85 2.22
N LEU A 7 -11.97 6.44 2.30
CA LEU A 7 -12.70 6.59 3.56
C LEU A 7 -13.19 5.22 4.05
N GLU A 8 -13.70 4.39 3.14
CA GLU A 8 -14.11 3.01 3.44
C GLU A 8 -12.92 2.19 4.01
N LEU A 9 -11.71 2.37 3.47
CA LEU A 9 -10.49 1.72 3.98
C LEU A 9 -10.10 2.13 5.41
N GLN A 10 -10.56 3.29 5.91
CA GLN A 10 -10.27 3.68 7.29
C GLN A 10 -11.19 3.00 8.31
N GLU A 11 -12.38 2.57 7.88
CA GLU A 11 -13.41 1.95 8.73
C GLU A 11 -13.21 0.44 8.90
N LEU A 12 -12.45 -0.21 8.01
CA LEU A 12 -12.11 -1.64 8.07
C LEU A 12 -11.16 -1.98 9.24
N SER A 13 -11.30 -3.19 9.78
CA SER A 13 -10.41 -3.71 10.82
C SER A 13 -9.01 -4.00 10.26
N ASP A 14 -8.00 -4.10 11.13
CA ASP A 14 -6.63 -4.39 10.71
C ASP A 14 -6.52 -5.75 9.99
N GLU A 15 -7.28 -6.75 10.44
CA GLU A 15 -7.28 -8.10 9.88
C GLU A 15 -7.95 -8.14 8.49
N ASP A 16 -9.06 -7.41 8.35
CA ASP A 16 -9.76 -7.30 7.06
C ASP A 16 -8.91 -6.57 6.02
N LEU A 17 -8.21 -5.50 6.42
CA LEU A 17 -7.30 -4.76 5.54
C LEU A 17 -6.15 -5.64 5.03
N VAL A 18 -5.59 -6.51 5.87
CA VAL A 18 -4.53 -7.44 5.47
C VAL A 18 -5.08 -8.47 4.49
N THR A 19 -6.27 -9.00 4.76
CA THR A 19 -6.92 -10.00 3.91
C THR A 19 -7.25 -9.43 2.53
N GLU A 20 -7.84 -8.23 2.48
CA GLU A 20 -8.15 -7.52 1.24
C GLU A 20 -6.89 -7.17 0.45
N MET A 21 -5.83 -6.71 1.13
CA MET A 21 -4.54 -6.45 0.51
C MET A 21 -3.97 -7.70 -0.16
N GLN A 22 -4.00 -8.85 0.52
CA GLN A 22 -3.52 -10.11 -0.05
C GLN A 22 -4.34 -10.53 -1.27
N GLY A 23 -5.67 -10.40 -1.20
CA GLY A 23 -6.56 -10.64 -2.33
C GLY A 23 -6.16 -9.81 -3.55
N LEU A 24 -6.05 -8.49 -3.38
CA LEU A 24 -5.66 -7.56 -4.45
C LEU A 24 -4.25 -7.80 -4.99
N GLU A 25 -3.30 -8.23 -4.14
CA GLU A 25 -1.96 -8.60 -4.61
C GLU A 25 -2.00 -9.83 -5.52
N THR A 26 -2.78 -10.86 -5.17
CA THR A 26 -2.91 -12.05 -6.02
C THR A 26 -3.58 -11.73 -7.35
N GLU A 27 -4.61 -10.89 -7.33
CA GLU A 27 -5.29 -10.43 -8.54
C GLU A 27 -4.35 -9.60 -9.42
N PHE A 28 -3.57 -8.70 -8.81
CA PHE A 28 -2.55 -7.92 -9.52
C PHE A 28 -1.47 -8.79 -10.17
N GLN A 29 -1.03 -9.86 -9.51
CA GLN A 29 -0.08 -10.79 -10.13
C GLN A 29 -0.71 -11.48 -11.35
N LYS A 30 -1.93 -12.01 -11.23
CA LYS A 30 -2.65 -12.62 -12.36
C LYS A 30 -2.78 -11.65 -13.53
N MET A 31 -3.27 -10.44 -13.26
CA MET A 31 -3.46 -9.40 -14.28
C MET A 31 -2.14 -9.00 -14.95
N ARG A 32 -1.02 -8.99 -14.20
CA ARG A 32 0.32 -8.77 -14.77
C ARG A 32 0.77 -9.92 -15.67
N PHE A 33 0.50 -11.17 -15.29
CA PHE A 33 0.82 -12.33 -16.13
C PHE A 33 -0.01 -12.32 -17.40
N ASP A 34 -1.31 -12.06 -17.29
CA ASP A 34 -2.22 -11.95 -18.44
C ASP A 34 -1.78 -10.81 -19.38
N HIS A 35 -1.37 -9.66 -18.82
CA HIS A 35 -0.80 -8.56 -19.60
C HIS A 35 0.42 -8.96 -20.41
N ALA A 36 1.33 -9.71 -19.78
CA ALA A 36 2.57 -10.13 -20.42
C ALA A 36 2.33 -11.14 -21.55
N ILE A 37 1.30 -11.99 -21.43
CA ILE A 37 1.01 -13.06 -22.38
C ILE A 37 0.17 -12.56 -23.55
N LYS A 38 -0.92 -11.82 -23.28
CA LYS A 38 -1.94 -11.47 -24.28
C LYS A 38 -1.97 -9.99 -24.64
N GLY A 39 -1.29 -9.13 -23.87
CA GLY A 39 -1.60 -7.70 -23.82
C GLY A 39 -2.91 -7.47 -23.07
N LEU A 40 -3.03 -6.33 -22.39
CA LEU A 40 -4.32 -5.91 -21.82
C LEU A 40 -4.94 -4.88 -22.73
N ASP A 41 -6.27 -4.93 -22.84
CA ASP A 41 -7.07 -3.90 -23.52
C ASP A 41 -6.98 -2.57 -22.76
N ASN A 42 -6.90 -2.60 -21.42
CA ASN A 42 -6.80 -1.40 -20.59
C ASN A 42 -5.64 -1.43 -19.57
N PRO A 43 -4.45 -0.92 -19.93
CA PRO A 43 -3.31 -0.83 -19.01
C PRO A 43 -3.52 0.10 -17.80
N LEU A 44 -4.58 0.93 -17.78
CA LEU A 44 -4.87 1.82 -16.66
C LEU A 44 -5.34 1.05 -15.42
N GLU A 45 -6.02 -0.08 -15.59
CA GLU A 45 -6.53 -0.92 -14.50
C GLU A 45 -5.38 -1.46 -13.64
N LEU A 46 -4.30 -1.92 -14.28
CA LEU A 46 -3.05 -2.27 -13.59
C LEU A 46 -2.48 -1.13 -12.76
N ARG A 47 -2.65 0.12 -13.20
CA ARG A 47 -2.18 1.31 -12.48
C ARG A 47 -3.09 1.65 -11.31
N GLU A 48 -4.39 1.49 -11.47
CA GLU A 48 -5.38 1.70 -10.41
C GLU A 48 -5.24 0.66 -9.29
N MET A 49 -5.13 -0.62 -9.65
CA MET A 49 -4.96 -1.68 -8.67
C MET A 49 -3.64 -1.55 -7.88
N ARG A 50 -2.55 -1.12 -8.54
CA ARG A 50 -1.30 -0.74 -7.82
C ARG A 50 -1.52 0.39 -6.82
N ARG A 51 -2.32 1.40 -7.19
CA ARG A 51 -2.62 2.53 -6.30
C ARG A 51 -3.47 2.09 -5.11
N ASP A 52 -4.39 1.17 -5.31
CA ASP A 52 -5.24 0.65 -4.23
C ASP A 52 -4.42 -0.18 -3.23
N ILE A 53 -3.54 -1.07 -3.70
CA ILE A 53 -2.58 -1.78 -2.83
C ILE A 53 -1.71 -0.79 -2.04
N ALA A 54 -1.24 0.29 -2.69
CA ALA A 54 -0.44 1.31 -2.02
C ALA A 54 -1.22 2.07 -0.94
N ARG A 55 -2.51 2.36 -1.17
CA ARG A 55 -3.39 3.01 -0.19
C ARG A 55 -3.59 2.12 1.03
N LEU A 56 -3.89 0.83 0.84
CA LEU A 56 -4.02 -0.17 1.91
C LEU A 56 -2.75 -0.24 2.77
N LYS A 57 -1.59 -0.39 2.13
CA LYS A 57 -0.29 -0.39 2.83
C LYS A 57 -0.02 0.89 3.60
N THR A 58 -0.47 2.04 3.08
CA THR A 58 -0.30 3.33 3.75
C THR A 58 -1.15 3.42 5.02
N VAL A 59 -2.39 2.94 4.99
CA VAL A 59 -3.28 2.92 6.17
C VAL A 59 -2.73 1.98 7.24
N LEU A 60 -2.34 0.75 6.87
CA LEU A 60 -1.69 -0.20 7.79
C LEU A 60 -0.44 0.42 8.42
N ARG A 61 0.41 1.04 7.60
CA ARG A 61 1.62 1.70 8.09
C ARG A 61 1.32 2.88 9.01
N GLN A 62 0.27 3.64 8.73
CA GLN A 62 -0.16 4.75 9.58
C GLN A 62 -0.58 4.23 10.96
N ARG A 63 -1.36 3.16 11.01
CA ARG A 63 -1.79 2.50 12.26
C ARG A 63 -0.59 1.95 13.05
N GLU A 64 0.34 1.27 12.37
CA GLU A 64 1.60 0.84 12.99
C GLU A 64 2.39 2.03 13.56
N VAL A 65 2.49 3.13 12.80
CA VAL A 65 3.24 4.32 13.22
C VAL A 65 2.66 4.96 14.47
N THR A 66 1.32 5.00 14.57
CA THR A 66 0.65 5.50 15.78
C THR A 66 0.86 4.62 17.01
N GLN A 67 1.12 3.32 16.83
CA GLN A 67 1.34 2.38 17.93
C GLN A 67 2.80 2.36 18.44
N PHE A 68 3.78 2.88 17.68
CA PHE A 68 5.17 2.88 18.13
C PHE A 68 5.42 3.82 19.31
N THR A 69 6.27 3.40 20.24
CA THR A 69 6.70 4.26 21.35
C THR A 69 7.63 5.37 20.87
N PRO A 70 7.71 6.51 21.59
CA PRO A 70 8.60 7.62 21.22
C PRO A 70 10.07 7.20 21.06
N GLN A 71 10.53 6.22 21.84
CA GLN A 71 11.89 5.68 21.77
C GLN A 71 12.13 4.87 20.48
N GLN A 72 11.14 4.10 20.01
CA GLN A 72 11.21 3.34 18.76
C GLN A 72 11.19 4.24 17.53
N ILE A 73 10.46 5.36 17.58
CA ILE A 73 10.45 6.38 16.52
C ILE A 73 11.81 7.07 16.40
N ALA A 74 12.46 7.39 17.53
CA ALA A 74 13.78 8.02 17.55
C ALA A 74 14.87 7.14 16.89
N ASN A 75 14.77 5.82 17.06
CA ASN A 75 15.68 4.84 16.43
C ASN A 75 15.42 4.62 14.92
N ARG A 76 14.33 5.17 14.36
CA ARG A 76 14.12 5.23 12.89
C ARG A 76 14.92 6.35 12.21
N SER A 77 15.82 6.99 12.95
CA SER A 77 16.64 8.07 12.43
C SER A 77 17.73 7.56 11.46
N LYS A 78 17.49 7.90 10.19
CA LYS A 78 18.49 8.40 9.23
C LYS A 78 19.31 7.38 8.45
N ILE A 79 18.65 6.66 7.53
CA ILE A 79 19.28 6.30 6.25
C ILE A 79 19.34 7.54 5.32
N ARG A 80 18.28 8.37 5.28
CA ARG A 80 18.21 9.55 4.40
C ARG A 80 19.03 10.76 4.85
N ALA A 81 19.26 10.97 6.14
CA ALA A 81 20.15 12.06 6.59
C ALA A 81 21.64 11.66 6.59
N ARG A 82 21.96 10.36 6.44
CA ARG A 82 23.32 9.89 6.17
C ARG A 82 23.76 10.26 4.75
N ARG A 83 22.85 10.13 3.77
CA ARG A 83 23.08 10.50 2.35
C ARG A 83 23.07 12.00 2.03
N ARG A 84 22.75 12.87 2.99
CA ARG A 84 22.78 14.34 2.82
C ARG A 84 24.05 14.96 3.42
N LEU A 85 24.91 14.12 4.00
CA LEU A 85 26.13 14.46 4.72
C LEU A 85 27.40 13.99 3.97
N GLU A 86 27.24 13.33 2.83
CA GLU A 86 28.28 13.06 1.82
C GLU A 86 27.98 13.92 0.59
#